data_AF-A0A9D5X824-F1
#
_entry.id   AF-A0A9D5X824-F1
#
_cell.length_a   1.000
_cell.length_b   1.000
_cell.length_c   1.000
_cell.angle_alpha   90.00
_cell.angle_beta   90.00
_cell.angle_gamma   90.00
#
_symmetry.space_group_name_H-M   'P 1'
#
loop_
_entity.id
_entity.type
_entity.pdbx_description
1 polymer ?
#
loop_
_entity_poly.entity_id
_entity_poly.type
_entity_poly.pdbx_seq_one_letter_code
_entity_poly.pdbx_strand_id
1 'polypeptide(L)'
;QFDRGAFAFGEVTPTDAVPKSGTGSFSGPMVATMIFNNDLDDVLKPSFFQWIEGRSTTSIDFGANTFNLDLTGTVFSPQLYEGVGTTHTISDGSIFNASGSGTIDFVKYGGFRGAFGSASFSSPDGDVVLDQRYLSGSSIDGTFFGPKANEVGGGFRIVGGVPDERVDIMGAFTGTK
;
A
#
# COMPACT_ATOMS: atom_id res chain seq x y z
N GLN A 1 6.29 -18.84 13.49
CA GLN A 1 6.92 -18.11 12.38
C GLN A 1 5.94 -18.22 11.22
N PHE A 2 5.24 -17.14 10.87
CA PHE A 2 4.32 -17.16 9.74
C PHE A 2 4.88 -16.22 8.68
N ASP A 3 5.22 -16.77 7.53
CA ASP A 3 5.52 -16.00 6.33
C ASP A 3 4.19 -15.43 5.84
N ARG A 4 4.06 -14.10 5.88
CA ARG A 4 2.83 -13.40 5.49
C ARG A 4 3.17 -12.41 4.40
N GLY A 5 2.41 -12.45 3.33
CA GLY A 5 2.61 -11.60 2.17
C GLY A 5 1.38 -11.63 1.28
N ALA A 6 1.26 -10.61 0.44
CA ALA A 6 0.24 -10.49 -0.57
C ALA A 6 0.91 -10.39 -1.94
N PHE A 7 0.28 -10.96 -2.96
CA PHE A 7 0.72 -10.83 -4.34
C PHE A 7 -0.49 -10.73 -5.27
N ALA A 8 -0.33 -9.97 -6.35
CA ALA A 8 -1.25 -9.92 -7.46
C ALA A 8 -0.58 -10.54 -8.69
N PHE A 9 -1.33 -11.31 -9.47
CA PHE A 9 -0.86 -11.94 -10.70
C PHE A 9 -1.96 -11.97 -11.76
N GLY A 10 -1.56 -12.05 -13.02
CA GLY A 10 -2.48 -12.07 -14.17
C GLY A 10 -1.71 -12.18 -15.49
N GLU A 11 -2.45 -12.23 -16.59
CA GLU A 11 -1.86 -12.20 -17.94
C GLU A 11 -1.52 -10.75 -18.32
N VAL A 12 -0.22 -10.46 -18.40
CA VAL A 12 0.30 -9.11 -18.67
C VAL A 12 -0.11 -8.66 -20.06
N THR A 13 -0.64 -7.44 -20.17
CA THR A 13 -0.98 -6.84 -21.46
C THR A 13 0.30 -6.60 -22.28
N PRO A 14 0.35 -7.03 -23.56
CA PRO A 14 1.43 -6.63 -24.47
C PRO A 14 1.57 -5.11 -24.54
N THR A 15 2.80 -4.58 -24.52
CA THR A 15 3.05 -3.13 -24.46
C THR A 15 2.42 -2.35 -25.61
N ASP A 16 2.31 -2.95 -26.78
CA ASP A 16 1.66 -2.35 -27.96
C ASP A 16 0.12 -2.32 -27.88
N ALA A 17 -0.46 -3.12 -26.98
CA ALA A 17 -1.89 -3.17 -26.69
C ALA A 17 -2.32 -2.25 -25.52
N VAL A 18 -1.37 -1.66 -24.78
CA VAL A 18 -1.69 -0.65 -23.76
C VAL A 18 -2.03 0.69 -24.42
N PRO A 19 -3.11 1.40 -24.02
CA PRO A 19 -3.44 2.72 -24.55
C PRO A 19 -2.28 3.72 -24.42
N LYS A 20 -2.11 4.57 -25.43
CA LYS A 20 -1.05 5.60 -25.48
C LYS A 20 -1.58 7.03 -25.24
N SER A 21 -2.86 7.17 -24.93
CA SER A 21 -3.53 8.44 -24.75
C SER A 21 -4.82 8.29 -23.95
N GLY A 22 -5.29 9.39 -23.36
CA GLY A 22 -6.50 9.42 -22.56
C GLY A 22 -6.26 8.96 -21.13
N THR A 23 -7.33 8.85 -20.36
CA THR A 23 -7.28 8.49 -18.95
C THR A 23 -8.05 7.21 -18.66
N GLY A 24 -7.73 6.56 -17.54
CA GLY A 24 -8.45 5.40 -17.02
C GLY A 24 -8.47 5.43 -15.50
N SER A 25 -9.56 4.99 -14.89
CA SER A 25 -9.65 4.77 -13.45
C SER A 25 -9.92 3.29 -13.25
N PHE A 26 -9.13 2.64 -12.39
CA PHE A 26 -9.23 1.22 -12.11
C PHE A 26 -9.47 1.04 -10.63
N SER A 27 -10.54 0.34 -10.26
CA SER A 27 -10.90 0.16 -8.86
C SER A 27 -11.03 -1.31 -8.53
N GLY A 28 -10.56 -1.71 -7.35
CA GLY A 28 -10.60 -3.10 -6.93
C GLY A 28 -10.13 -3.29 -5.50
N PRO A 29 -9.96 -4.55 -5.06
CA PRO A 29 -9.54 -4.87 -3.71
C PRO A 29 -8.07 -4.52 -3.46
N MET A 30 -7.77 -4.32 -2.18
CA MET A 30 -6.41 -4.25 -1.63
C MET A 30 -6.34 -5.14 -0.40
N VAL A 31 -5.21 -5.83 -0.24
CA VAL A 31 -4.87 -6.53 0.99
C VAL A 31 -3.42 -6.23 1.36
N ALA A 32 -3.19 -5.98 2.64
CA ALA A 32 -1.89 -5.65 3.18
C ALA A 32 -1.67 -6.30 4.55
N THR A 33 -0.39 -6.44 4.84
CA THR A 33 0.13 -6.79 6.15
C THR A 33 0.86 -5.60 6.73
N MET A 34 0.73 -5.39 8.03
CA MET A 34 1.41 -4.33 8.76
C MET A 34 2.19 -4.93 9.92
N ILE A 35 3.43 -4.46 10.10
CA ILE A 35 4.18 -4.59 11.33
C ILE A 35 4.28 -3.21 11.96
N PHE A 36 3.89 -3.11 13.23
CA PHE A 36 3.85 -1.86 13.97
C PHE A 36 4.62 -1.97 15.29
N ASN A 37 5.51 -1.02 15.57
CA ASN A 37 6.21 -0.90 16.84
C ASN A 37 6.03 0.53 17.41
N ASN A 38 5.60 0.57 18.67
CA ASN A 38 5.04 1.72 19.35
C ASN A 38 6.07 2.51 20.21
N ASP A 39 7.33 2.07 20.26
CA ASP A 39 8.42 2.75 21.01
C ASP A 39 9.78 2.11 20.69
N LEU A 40 10.70 2.90 20.13
CA LEU A 40 12.08 2.48 19.85
C LEU A 40 13.10 3.04 20.84
N ASP A 41 12.76 4.10 21.57
CA ASP A 41 13.78 5.00 22.13
C ASP A 41 14.11 4.70 23.61
N ASP A 42 13.15 4.21 24.41
CA ASP A 42 13.39 4.00 25.84
C ASP A 42 13.18 2.55 26.34
N VAL A 43 12.30 1.78 25.69
CA VAL A 43 12.02 0.38 26.03
C VAL A 43 11.65 -0.39 24.76
N LEU A 44 12.30 -1.54 24.51
CA LEU A 44 11.92 -2.48 23.45
C LEU A 44 10.46 -2.92 23.63
N LYS A 45 9.52 -2.21 23.00
CA LYS A 45 8.13 -2.64 22.93
C LYS A 45 7.99 -3.73 21.88
N PRO A 46 7.08 -4.70 22.09
CA PRO A 46 6.82 -5.72 21.10
C PRO A 46 6.31 -5.12 19.80
N SER A 47 6.74 -5.69 18.66
CA SER A 47 6.15 -5.38 17.36
C SER A 47 4.90 -6.23 17.15
N PHE A 48 3.83 -5.60 16.66
CA PHE A 48 2.55 -6.24 16.40
C PHE A 48 2.36 -6.47 14.91
N PHE A 49 1.73 -7.59 14.57
CA PHE A 49 1.32 -7.88 13.21
C PHE A 49 -0.19 -7.63 13.06
N GLN A 50 -0.60 -6.93 12.00
CA GLN A 50 -2.00 -6.66 11.69
C GLN A 50 -2.28 -6.87 10.19
N TRP A 51 -3.49 -7.31 9.88
CA TRP A 51 -4.00 -7.30 8.50
C TRP A 51 -4.67 -5.95 8.20
N ILE A 52 -4.63 -5.57 6.94
CA ILE A 52 -5.39 -4.44 6.39
C ILE A 52 -6.10 -4.98 5.14
N GLU A 53 -7.42 -4.86 5.10
CA GLU A 53 -8.19 -5.20 3.89
C GLU A 53 -8.99 -3.97 3.45
N GLY A 54 -9.11 -3.79 2.15
CA GLY A 54 -9.73 -2.59 1.64
C GLY A 54 -9.83 -2.53 0.13
N ARG A 55 -9.75 -1.31 -0.37
CA ARG A 55 -9.88 -0.98 -1.78
C ARG A 55 -8.69 -0.17 -2.26
N SER A 56 -8.44 -0.29 -3.55
CA SER A 56 -7.53 0.57 -4.30
C SER A 56 -8.28 1.27 -5.43
N THR A 57 -7.85 2.48 -5.74
CA THR A 57 -8.21 3.19 -6.96
C THR A 57 -6.92 3.66 -7.62
N THR A 58 -6.65 3.16 -8.83
CA THR A 58 -5.52 3.58 -9.66
C THR A 58 -6.03 4.47 -10.78
N SER A 59 -5.67 5.75 -10.75
CA SER A 59 -5.97 6.70 -11.81
C SER A 59 -4.77 6.83 -12.74
N ILE A 60 -4.98 6.66 -14.04
CA ILE A 60 -3.93 6.61 -15.05
C ILE A 60 -4.17 7.68 -16.10
N ASP A 61 -3.11 8.40 -16.44
CA ASP A 61 -3.04 9.24 -17.64
C ASP A 61 -2.03 8.62 -18.61
N PHE A 62 -2.55 7.98 -19.65
CA PHE A 62 -1.75 7.33 -20.68
C PHE A 62 -1.07 8.35 -21.61
N GLY A 63 -1.60 9.57 -21.71
CA GLY A 63 -0.97 10.65 -22.49
C GLY A 63 0.21 11.27 -21.77
N ALA A 64 0.12 11.41 -20.44
CA ALA A 64 1.19 11.94 -19.59
C ALA A 64 2.18 10.87 -19.09
N ASN A 65 1.86 9.58 -19.26
CA ASN A 65 2.60 8.46 -18.67
C ASN A 65 2.71 8.56 -17.15
N THR A 66 1.62 8.93 -16.48
CA THR A 66 1.57 9.09 -15.02
C THR A 66 0.43 8.29 -14.41
N PHE A 67 0.56 7.97 -13.13
CA PHE A 67 -0.53 7.38 -12.35
C PHE A 67 -0.60 7.98 -10.94
N ASN A 68 -1.78 7.88 -10.34
CA ASN A 68 -2.04 8.04 -8.92
C ASN A 68 -2.65 6.74 -8.38
N LEU A 69 -2.31 6.39 -7.14
CA LEU A 69 -2.86 5.25 -6.41
C LEU A 69 -3.40 5.75 -5.07
N ASP A 70 -4.68 5.53 -4.82
CA ASP A 70 -5.32 5.74 -3.54
C ASP A 70 -5.70 4.40 -2.92
N LEU A 71 -5.35 4.22 -1.64
CA LEU A 71 -5.63 3.04 -0.84
C LEU A 71 -6.46 3.43 0.36
N THR A 72 -7.55 2.70 0.60
CA THR A 72 -8.36 2.81 1.82
C THR A 72 -8.66 1.43 2.35
N GLY A 73 -8.45 1.18 3.65
CA GLY A 73 -8.73 -0.12 4.24
C GLY A 73 -9.04 -0.07 5.72
N THR A 74 -9.53 -1.19 6.24
CA THR A 74 -9.78 -1.39 7.66
C THR A 74 -8.65 -2.24 8.25
N VAL A 75 -8.07 -1.77 9.34
CA VAL A 75 -7.06 -2.49 10.11
C VAL A 75 -7.74 -3.50 11.03
N PHE A 76 -7.25 -4.73 11.05
CA PHE A 76 -7.72 -5.78 11.94
C PHE A 76 -6.88 -5.89 13.20
N SER A 77 -7.44 -6.58 14.18
CA SER A 77 -6.85 -6.82 15.50
C SER A 77 -5.41 -7.33 15.42
N PRO A 78 -4.51 -6.84 16.29
CA PRO A 78 -3.13 -7.31 16.34
C PRO A 78 -3.07 -8.78 16.72
N GLN A 79 -2.22 -9.53 16.01
CA GLN A 79 -1.89 -10.90 16.37
C GLN A 79 -0.89 -10.87 17.53
N LEU A 80 -1.41 -11.18 18.73
CA LEU A 80 -0.63 -11.21 19.96
C LEU A 80 0.02 -12.59 20.15
N TYR A 81 1.24 -12.59 20.68
CA TYR A 81 1.91 -13.79 21.19
C TYR A 81 1.92 -13.74 22.73
N GLU A 82 1.95 -14.89 23.40
CA GLU A 82 1.97 -14.96 24.86
C GLU A 82 3.14 -14.13 25.45
N GLY A 83 2.84 -13.29 26.45
CA GLY A 83 3.84 -12.46 27.14
C GLY A 83 4.07 -11.06 26.57
N VAL A 84 3.37 -10.69 25.50
CA VAL A 84 3.44 -9.35 24.88
C VAL A 84 2.39 -8.41 25.51
N GLY A 85 2.80 -7.18 25.85
CA GLY A 85 1.90 -6.15 26.36
C GLY A 85 0.75 -5.80 25.40
N THR A 86 -0.40 -5.38 25.93
CA THR A 86 -1.63 -5.16 25.16
C THR A 86 -1.78 -3.74 24.59
N THR A 87 -0.88 -2.82 24.92
CA THR A 87 -0.99 -1.41 24.52
C THR A 87 -0.45 -1.19 23.11
N HIS A 88 -1.35 -0.82 22.19
CA HIS A 88 -1.06 -0.48 20.79
C HIS A 88 -1.86 0.76 20.40
N THR A 89 -1.30 1.65 19.56
CA THR A 89 -1.98 2.90 19.14
C THR A 89 -2.90 2.69 17.94
N ILE A 90 -2.59 1.73 17.06
CA ILE A 90 -3.43 1.39 15.89
C ILE A 90 -4.39 0.26 16.24
N SER A 91 -5.58 0.62 16.69
CA SER A 91 -6.62 -0.31 17.14
C SER A 91 -7.32 -1.05 16.00
N ASP A 92 -7.96 -2.18 16.34
CA ASP A 92 -8.91 -2.87 15.46
C ASP A 92 -10.01 -1.91 14.99
N GLY A 93 -10.31 -1.94 13.69
CA GLY A 93 -11.27 -1.04 13.07
C GLY A 93 -10.71 0.32 12.64
N SER A 94 -9.43 0.62 12.89
CA SER A 94 -8.79 1.84 12.37
C SER A 94 -8.89 1.90 10.84
N ILE A 95 -9.11 3.08 10.29
CA ILE A 95 -9.16 3.27 8.84
C ILE A 95 -7.79 3.69 8.33
N PHE A 96 -7.17 2.82 7.54
CA PHE A 96 -5.95 3.11 6.82
C PHE A 96 -6.24 3.90 5.54
N ASN A 97 -5.49 4.97 5.31
CA ASN A 97 -5.50 5.74 4.06
C ASN A 97 -4.07 5.97 3.58
N ALA A 98 -3.82 5.79 2.28
CA ALA A 98 -2.54 6.16 1.68
C ALA A 98 -2.71 6.60 0.22
N SER A 99 -1.94 7.59 -0.17
CA SER A 99 -1.93 8.10 -1.55
C SER A 99 -0.51 8.18 -2.07
N GLY A 100 -0.33 7.72 -3.30
CA GLY A 100 0.94 7.74 -4.00
C GLY A 100 0.78 8.04 -5.47
N SER A 101 1.90 8.32 -6.12
CA SER A 101 1.93 8.65 -7.55
C SER A 101 3.26 8.25 -8.16
N GLY A 102 3.30 8.22 -9.48
CA GLY A 102 4.52 7.91 -10.21
C GLY A 102 4.34 7.92 -11.72
N THR A 103 5.22 7.19 -12.38
CA THR A 103 5.37 7.19 -13.84
C THR A 103 5.17 5.80 -14.43
N ILE A 104 4.69 5.78 -15.66
CA ILE A 104 4.57 4.58 -16.50
C ILE A 104 5.79 4.54 -17.42
N ASP A 105 6.52 3.43 -17.39
CA ASP A 105 7.65 3.20 -18.30
C ASP A 105 7.78 1.71 -18.57
N PHE A 106 7.34 1.30 -19.76
CA PHE A 106 7.37 -0.09 -20.18
C PHE A 106 8.77 -0.59 -20.53
N VAL A 107 9.70 0.30 -20.85
CA VAL A 107 11.07 -0.07 -21.18
C VAL A 107 11.86 -0.31 -19.91
N LYS A 108 11.71 0.57 -18.91
CA LYS A 108 12.48 0.52 -17.67
C LYS A 108 11.83 -0.38 -16.60
N TYR A 109 10.51 -0.40 -16.51
CA TYR A 109 9.78 -1.09 -15.43
C TYR A 109 8.85 -2.21 -15.92
N GLY A 110 8.52 -2.25 -17.22
CA GLY A 110 7.51 -3.17 -17.74
C GLY A 110 6.08 -2.85 -17.26
N GLY A 111 5.84 -1.61 -16.82
CA GLY A 111 4.60 -1.20 -16.19
C GLY A 111 4.73 0.21 -15.59
N PHE A 112 4.31 0.38 -14.35
CA PHE A 112 4.39 1.65 -13.64
C PHE A 112 5.05 1.51 -12.26
N ARG A 113 5.75 2.57 -11.85
CA ARG A 113 6.45 2.63 -10.57
C ARG A 113 6.32 4.01 -9.95
N GLY A 114 6.13 4.04 -8.64
CA GLY A 114 5.93 5.28 -7.88
C GLY A 114 6.31 5.17 -6.42
N ALA A 115 5.93 6.20 -5.67
CA ALA A 115 6.14 6.31 -4.23
C ALA A 115 4.90 6.91 -3.56
N PHE A 116 4.79 6.74 -2.25
CA PHE A 116 3.72 7.33 -1.46
C PHE A 116 4.09 8.75 -1.00
N GLY A 117 3.14 9.67 -1.13
CA GLY A 117 3.25 11.02 -0.58
C GLY A 117 2.60 11.14 0.79
N SER A 118 1.67 10.24 1.13
CA SER A 118 0.97 10.22 2.41
C SER A 118 0.54 8.81 2.81
N ALA A 119 0.48 8.58 4.12
CA ALA A 119 -0.14 7.43 4.75
C ALA A 119 -0.61 7.81 6.16
N SER A 120 -1.79 7.36 6.56
CA SER A 120 -2.36 7.62 7.87
C SER A 120 -3.32 6.53 8.33
N PHE A 121 -3.59 6.51 9.63
CA PHE A 121 -4.63 5.73 10.26
C PHE A 121 -5.55 6.67 11.02
N SER A 122 -6.85 6.59 10.80
CA SER A 122 -7.82 7.23 11.69
C SER A 122 -8.38 6.18 12.66
N SER A 123 -8.10 6.40 13.94
CA SER A 123 -8.58 5.58 15.06
C SER A 123 -9.59 6.38 15.87
N PRO A 124 -10.57 5.74 16.53
CA PRO A 124 -11.45 6.41 17.48
C PRO A 124 -10.73 7.23 18.55
N ASP A 125 -9.49 6.84 18.89
CA ASP A 125 -8.69 7.44 19.96
C ASP A 125 -7.70 8.52 19.46
N GLY A 126 -7.67 8.79 18.15
CA GLY A 126 -6.84 9.82 17.51
C GLY A 126 -6.20 9.37 16.20
N ASP A 127 -6.01 10.32 15.27
CA ASP A 127 -5.37 10.03 13.99
C ASP A 127 -3.85 9.82 14.15
N VAL A 128 -3.33 8.76 13.55
CA VAL A 128 -1.89 8.49 13.41
C VAL A 128 -1.48 8.82 11.99
N VAL A 129 -0.73 9.91 11.80
CA VAL A 129 -0.20 10.30 10.48
C VAL A 129 1.27 9.87 10.42
N LEU A 130 1.63 9.09 9.39
CA LEU A 130 3.02 8.66 9.22
C LEU A 130 3.86 9.85 8.73
N ASP A 131 5.03 10.05 9.34
CA ASP A 131 5.94 11.13 8.98
C ASP A 131 6.49 10.89 7.56
N GLN A 132 6.30 11.90 6.71
CA GLN A 132 6.69 11.89 5.31
C GLN A 132 8.20 11.68 5.11
N ARG A 133 9.05 12.00 6.09
CA ARG A 133 10.50 11.77 6.02
C ARG A 133 10.83 10.28 5.86
N TYR A 134 10.05 9.41 6.52
CA TYR A 134 10.26 7.97 6.48
C TYR A 134 9.59 7.29 5.29
N LEU A 135 8.61 7.95 4.66
CA LEU A 135 7.96 7.46 3.43
C LEU A 135 8.92 7.35 2.23
N SER A 136 10.12 7.93 2.32
CA SER A 136 11.17 7.82 1.30
C SER A 136 11.59 6.38 0.96
N GLY A 137 11.38 5.42 1.87
CA GLY A 137 11.59 3.99 1.63
C GLY A 137 10.39 3.25 1.01
N SER A 138 9.29 3.94 0.75
CA SER A 138 8.04 3.35 0.26
C SER A 138 8.04 3.24 -1.26
N SER A 139 7.41 2.20 -1.80
CA SER A 139 7.31 1.97 -3.25
C SER A 139 5.96 1.44 -3.68
N ILE A 140 5.63 1.75 -4.93
CA ILE A 140 4.51 1.19 -5.67
C ILE A 140 5.08 0.58 -6.94
N ASP A 141 4.79 -0.68 -7.19
CA ASP A 141 5.24 -1.41 -8.37
C ASP A 141 4.04 -2.16 -8.96
N GLY A 142 3.67 -1.86 -10.20
CA GLY A 142 2.51 -2.47 -10.83
C GLY A 142 2.57 -2.54 -12.35
N THR A 143 1.60 -3.23 -12.94
CA THR A 143 1.49 -3.39 -14.38
C THR A 143 0.03 -3.54 -14.83
N PHE A 144 -0.17 -3.68 -16.13
CA PHE A 144 -1.46 -3.81 -16.79
C PHE A 144 -1.72 -5.26 -17.19
N PHE A 145 -2.97 -5.67 -17.08
CA PHE A 145 -3.42 -7.02 -17.37
C PHE A 145 -4.60 -7.05 -18.36
N GLY A 146 -4.75 -8.21 -19.01
CA GLY A 146 -5.80 -8.48 -19.98
C GLY A 146 -5.48 -7.96 -21.40
N PRO A 147 -6.39 -8.16 -22.37
CA PRO A 147 -6.08 -7.97 -23.80
C PRO A 147 -5.88 -6.51 -24.23
N LYS A 148 -6.34 -5.54 -23.43
CA LYS A 148 -6.30 -4.10 -23.75
C LYS A 148 -6.04 -3.22 -22.53
N ALA A 149 -5.30 -3.74 -21.54
CA ALA A 149 -5.07 -3.07 -20.26
C ALA A 149 -6.39 -2.68 -19.58
N ASN A 150 -7.34 -3.63 -19.54
CA ASN A 150 -8.63 -3.44 -18.86
C ASN A 150 -8.52 -3.62 -17.34
N GLU A 151 -7.38 -4.14 -16.89
CA GLU A 151 -7.09 -4.44 -15.51
C GLU A 151 -5.70 -3.90 -15.15
N VAL A 152 -5.50 -3.61 -13.87
CA VAL A 152 -4.21 -3.26 -13.27
C VAL A 152 -4.01 -4.09 -12.01
N GLY A 153 -2.75 -4.27 -11.63
CA GLY A 153 -2.41 -4.87 -10.36
C GLY A 153 -0.95 -4.66 -10.04
N GLY A 154 -0.62 -4.79 -8.75
CA GLY A 154 0.72 -4.52 -8.28
C GLY A 154 0.90 -4.81 -6.81
N GLY A 155 2.14 -4.61 -6.37
CA GLY A 155 2.53 -4.61 -4.98
C GLY A 155 2.83 -3.19 -4.50
N PHE A 156 2.76 -3.02 -3.18
CA PHE A 156 3.24 -1.81 -2.55
C PHE A 156 3.94 -2.12 -1.23
N ARG A 157 4.85 -1.24 -0.87
CA ARG A 157 5.47 -1.20 0.45
C ARG A 157 5.40 0.22 0.98
N ILE A 158 4.95 0.39 2.21
CA ILE A 158 4.97 1.66 2.93
C ILE A 158 5.82 1.47 4.16
N VAL A 159 6.96 2.16 4.19
CA VAL A 159 7.78 2.27 5.39
C VAL A 159 7.54 3.64 5.97
N GLY A 160 7.18 3.70 7.24
CA GLY A 160 6.89 4.94 7.94
C GLY A 160 7.30 4.88 9.40
N GLY A 161 7.08 6.00 10.06
CA GLY A 161 7.24 6.18 11.50
C GLY A 161 6.76 7.58 11.86
N VAL A 162 6.41 7.82 13.10
CA VAL A 162 6.64 9.12 13.74
C VAL A 162 8.03 9.04 14.39
N PRO A 163 8.65 10.13 14.90
CA PRO A 163 9.74 9.96 15.84
C PRO A 163 9.38 8.86 16.85
N ASP A 164 10.29 7.91 17.04
CA ASP A 164 10.20 6.83 18.04
C ASP A 164 9.26 5.66 17.71
N GLU A 165 8.63 5.63 16.52
CA GLU A 165 7.79 4.51 16.04
C GLU A 165 8.25 3.95 14.68
N ARG A 166 7.94 2.68 14.41
CA ARG A 166 8.15 2.07 13.09
C ARG A 166 6.91 1.36 12.59
N VAL A 167 6.56 1.67 11.34
CA VAL A 167 5.48 1.03 10.59
C VAL A 167 6.08 0.48 9.30
N ASP A 168 5.87 -0.81 9.04
CA ASP A 168 6.19 -1.43 7.74
C ASP A 168 4.92 -2.13 7.23
N ILE A 169 4.40 -1.66 6.11
CA ILE A 169 3.22 -2.19 5.46
C ILE A 169 3.64 -2.76 4.13
N MET A 170 3.26 -4.00 3.86
CA MET A 170 3.45 -4.64 2.56
C MET A 170 2.15 -5.24 2.09
N GLY A 171 1.75 -4.92 0.86
CA GLY A 171 0.48 -5.36 0.31
C GLY A 171 0.46 -5.48 -1.20
N ALA A 172 -0.70 -5.89 -1.69
CA ALA A 172 -1.01 -5.99 -3.10
C ALA A 172 -2.38 -5.37 -3.38
N PHE A 173 -2.55 -4.92 -4.61
CA PHE A 173 -3.79 -4.32 -5.08
C PHE A 173 -4.09 -4.79 -6.49
N THR A 174 -5.38 -4.80 -6.82
CA THR A 174 -5.87 -4.99 -8.19
C THR A 174 -6.96 -3.98 -8.50
N GLY A 175 -7.23 -3.78 -9.79
CA GLY A 175 -8.31 -2.93 -10.24
C GLY A 175 -8.78 -3.29 -11.63
N THR A 176 -10.07 -3.11 -11.87
CA THR A 176 -10.68 -3.19 -13.20
C THR A 176 -11.20 -1.82 -13.59
N LYS A 177 -11.13 -1.51 -14.88
CA LYS A 177 -11.55 -0.24 -15.46
C LYS A 177 -13.05 0.03 -15.32
#